data_AF-A0A9W6BQU0-F1
#
_entry.id   AF-A0A9W6BQU0-F1
#
_cell.length_a   1.000
_cell.length_b   1.000
_cell.length_c   1.000
_cell.angle_alpha   90.00
_cell.angle_beta   90.00
_cell.angle_gamma   90.00
#
_symmetry.space_group_name_H-M   'P 1'
#
loop_
_entity.id
_entity.type
_entity.pdbx_description
1 polymer ?
#
loop_
_entity_poly.entity_id
_entity_poly.type
_entity_poly.pdbx_seq_one_letter_code
_entity_poly.pdbx_strand_id
1 'polypeptide(L)'
;MATPMQRAVLIVGAASGLGFSGYYFSQLQEVQKFEKDKKDIERLIETERKRLTATSKAQTEQENLISEAEGQVRERQKAIKDLELKLDAARKQVQQLEQQLKGKGEELQSKQKELHSAQARLSDLRSEAERAKQSVTLGEQSLSLASQKVAHAKLLTNPLNHPKVKELLGKQ
;
A
#
# COMPACT_ATOMS: atom_id res chain seq x y z
N MET A 1 -114.35 59.24 -28.83
CA MET A 1 -113.29 59.92 -29.60
C MET A 1 -112.21 60.34 -28.62
N ALA A 2 -111.03 59.72 -28.69
CA ALA A 2 -109.89 59.98 -27.81
C ALA A 2 -108.92 60.94 -28.51
N THR A 3 -108.38 61.91 -27.75
CA THR A 3 -107.57 63.01 -28.27
C THR A 3 -106.15 62.55 -28.68
N PRO A 4 -105.57 63.16 -29.74
CA PRO A 4 -104.32 62.71 -30.37
C PRO A 4 -103.07 62.83 -29.48
N MET A 5 -103.13 63.52 -28.33
CA MET A 5 -102.00 63.64 -27.40
C MET A 5 -101.74 62.38 -26.56
N GLN A 6 -102.71 61.47 -26.40
CA GLN A 6 -102.53 60.26 -25.58
C GLN A 6 -101.92 59.07 -26.34
N ARG A 7 -101.81 59.15 -27.68
CA ARG A 7 -101.22 58.08 -28.50
C ARG A 7 -99.69 58.21 -28.68
N ALA A 8 -99.14 59.40 -28.49
CA ALA A 8 -97.70 59.64 -28.62
C ALA A 8 -96.88 59.11 -27.43
N VAL A 9 -97.47 59.00 -26.24
CA VAL A 9 -96.77 58.49 -25.04
C VAL A 9 -96.72 56.96 -25.01
N LEU A 10 -97.63 56.27 -25.70
CA LEU A 10 -97.70 54.80 -25.70
C LEU A 10 -96.80 54.13 -26.76
N ILE A 11 -96.34 54.85 -27.79
CA ILE A 11 -95.52 54.26 -28.87
C ILE A 11 -94.01 54.43 -28.61
N VAL A 12 -93.59 55.38 -27.76
CA VAL A 12 -92.19 55.50 -27.32
C VAL A 12 -91.84 54.50 -26.20
N GLY A 13 -92.83 53.95 -25.48
CA GLY A 13 -92.62 53.01 -24.38
C GLY A 13 -92.39 51.54 -24.77
N ALA A 14 -92.67 51.14 -26.01
CA ALA A 14 -92.63 49.73 -26.42
C ALA A 14 -91.32 49.30 -27.12
N ALA A 15 -90.56 50.24 -27.68
CA ALA A 15 -89.30 49.94 -28.38
C ALA A 15 -88.09 49.84 -27.43
N SER A 16 -88.19 50.37 -26.22
CA SER A 16 -87.11 50.41 -25.22
C SER A 16 -87.05 49.16 -24.32
N GLY A 17 -88.13 48.37 -24.23
CA GLY A 17 -88.21 47.21 -23.33
C GLY A 17 -87.53 45.92 -23.83
N LEU A 18 -87.42 45.74 -25.16
CA LEU A 18 -86.85 44.52 -25.75
C LEU A 18 -85.31 44.58 -25.88
N GLY A 19 -84.73 45.76 -26.09
CA GLY A 19 -83.26 45.93 -26.10
C GLY A 19 -82.63 45.87 -24.70
N PHE A 20 -83.33 46.41 -23.69
CA PHE A 20 -82.86 46.40 -22.30
C PHE A 20 -82.83 44.99 -21.70
N SER A 21 -83.89 44.19 -21.90
CA SER A 21 -83.95 42.81 -21.39
C SER A 21 -82.92 41.87 -22.03
N GLY A 22 -82.68 42.00 -23.35
CA GLY A 22 -81.63 41.26 -24.05
C GLY A 22 -80.21 41.66 -23.59
N TYR A 23 -79.97 42.94 -23.32
CA TYR A 23 -78.68 43.45 -22.81
C TYR A 23 -78.37 42.93 -21.40
N TYR A 24 -79.34 42.95 -20.48
CA TYR A 24 -79.15 42.36 -19.15
C TYR A 24 -78.92 40.85 -19.20
N PHE A 25 -79.64 40.14 -20.07
CA PHE A 25 -79.44 38.70 -20.25
C PHE A 25 -78.06 38.38 -20.85
N SER A 26 -77.57 39.19 -21.79
CA SER A 26 -76.21 39.08 -22.34
C SER A 26 -75.14 39.37 -21.29
N GLN A 27 -75.31 40.40 -20.46
CA GLN A 27 -74.38 40.70 -19.37
C GLN A 27 -74.34 39.60 -18.31
N LEU A 28 -75.49 39.02 -17.96
CA LEU A 28 -75.57 37.88 -17.04
C LEU A 28 -74.79 36.66 -17.58
N GLN A 29 -74.85 36.39 -18.88
CA GLN A 29 -74.06 35.32 -19.51
C GLN A 29 -72.56 35.62 -19.50
N GLU A 30 -72.16 36.87 -19.75
CA GLU A 30 -70.74 37.28 -19.69
C GLU A 30 -70.19 37.19 -18.26
N VAL A 31 -70.95 37.65 -17.26
CA VAL A 31 -70.56 37.54 -15.84
C VAL A 31 -70.39 36.08 -15.45
N GLN A 32 -71.33 35.19 -15.84
CA GLN A 32 -71.20 33.75 -15.59
C GLN A 32 -69.97 33.14 -16.26
N LYS A 33 -69.63 33.59 -17.47
CA LYS A 33 -68.40 33.17 -18.16
C LYS A 33 -67.16 33.62 -17.40
N PHE A 34 -67.09 34.89 -17.00
CA PHE A 34 -65.96 35.41 -16.21
C PHE A 34 -65.84 34.75 -14.83
N GLU A 35 -66.96 34.41 -14.18
CA GLU A 35 -66.93 33.64 -12.93
C GLU A 35 -66.39 32.23 -13.11
N LYS A 36 -66.73 31.57 -14.23
CA LYS A 36 -66.18 30.27 -14.59
C LYS A 36 -64.68 30.37 -14.89
N ASP A 37 -64.29 31.34 -15.71
CA ASP A 37 -62.88 31.59 -16.04
C ASP A 37 -62.06 31.90 -14.78
N LYS A 38 -62.60 32.70 -13.85
CA LYS A 38 -61.98 32.97 -12.54
C LYS A 38 -61.74 31.68 -11.76
N LYS A 39 -62.75 30.81 -11.64
CA LYS A 39 -62.63 29.52 -10.93
C LYS A 39 -61.60 28.61 -11.58
N ASP A 40 -61.55 28.57 -12.91
CA ASP A 40 -60.59 27.75 -13.63
C ASP A 40 -59.16 28.29 -13.48
N ILE A 41 -58.97 29.62 -13.51
CA ILE A 41 -57.69 30.27 -13.20
C ILE A 41 -57.26 29.98 -11.75
N GLU A 42 -58.17 30.07 -10.77
CA GLU A 42 -57.87 29.77 -9.36
C GLU A 42 -57.40 28.33 -9.18
N ARG A 43 -58.03 27.36 -9.86
CA ARG A 43 -57.60 25.94 -9.87
C ARG A 43 -56.23 25.75 -10.50
N LEU A 44 -55.95 26.45 -11.61
CA LEU A 44 -54.63 26.41 -12.25
C LEU A 44 -53.56 26.97 -11.31
N ILE A 45 -53.81 28.10 -10.66
CA ILE A 45 -52.90 28.69 -9.66
C ILE A 45 -52.65 27.72 -8.51
N GLU A 46 -53.69 27.06 -7.98
CA GLU A 46 -53.53 26.08 -6.91
C GLU A 46 -52.69 24.88 -7.35
N THR A 47 -52.92 24.40 -8.58
CA THR A 47 -52.15 23.29 -9.17
C THR A 47 -50.69 23.65 -9.35
N GLU A 48 -50.39 24.84 -9.87
CA GLU A 48 -49.03 25.33 -10.05
C GLU A 48 -48.33 25.59 -8.71
N ARG A 49 -49.04 26.11 -7.70
CA ARG A 49 -48.51 26.22 -6.32
C ARG A 49 -48.14 24.86 -5.75
N LYS A 50 -49.01 23.85 -5.90
CA LYS A 50 -48.72 22.48 -5.47
C LYS A 50 -47.49 21.92 -6.19
N ARG A 51 -47.39 22.13 -7.51
CA ARG A 51 -46.21 21.74 -8.29
C ARG A 51 -44.95 22.41 -7.77
N LEU A 52 -44.94 23.74 -7.63
CA LEU A 52 -43.80 24.49 -7.10
C LEU A 52 -43.34 23.98 -5.73
N THR A 53 -44.27 23.67 -4.82
CA THR A 53 -43.88 23.12 -3.51
C THR A 53 -43.26 21.72 -3.63
N ALA A 54 -43.73 20.89 -4.56
CA ALA A 54 -43.17 19.57 -4.79
C ALA A 54 -41.77 19.64 -5.42
N THR A 55 -41.58 20.49 -6.44
CA THR A 55 -40.26 20.69 -7.05
C THR A 55 -39.26 21.32 -6.08
N SER A 56 -39.70 22.28 -5.26
CA SER A 56 -38.83 22.89 -4.25
C SER A 56 -38.35 21.86 -3.22
N LYS A 57 -39.24 20.97 -2.75
CA LYS A 57 -38.84 19.86 -1.86
C LYS A 57 -37.84 18.92 -2.54
N ALA A 58 -38.13 18.51 -3.77
CA ALA A 58 -37.24 17.64 -4.54
C ALA A 58 -35.85 18.28 -4.76
N GLN A 59 -35.79 19.59 -5.01
CA GLN A 59 -34.53 20.33 -5.10
C GLN A 59 -33.75 20.30 -3.79
N THR A 60 -34.40 20.58 -2.66
CA THR A 60 -33.71 20.53 -1.35
C THR A 60 -33.21 19.13 -1.00
N GLU A 61 -33.96 18.08 -1.35
CA GLU A 61 -33.52 16.69 -1.18
C GLU A 61 -32.30 16.38 -2.06
N GLN A 62 -32.30 16.82 -3.31
CA GLN A 62 -31.15 16.67 -4.20
C GLN A 62 -29.93 17.44 -3.71
N GLU A 63 -30.09 18.67 -3.22
CA GLU A 63 -28.99 19.46 -2.64
C GLU A 63 -28.37 18.75 -1.43
N ASN A 64 -29.20 18.16 -0.56
CA ASN A 64 -28.71 17.38 0.58
C ASN A 64 -27.93 16.14 0.14
N LEU A 65 -28.42 15.40 -0.86
CA LEU A 65 -27.73 14.23 -1.40
C LEU A 65 -26.40 14.59 -2.06
N ILE A 66 -26.36 15.71 -2.78
CA ILE A 66 -25.12 16.24 -3.38
C ILE A 66 -24.13 16.59 -2.28
N SER A 67 -24.57 17.29 -1.23
CA SER A 67 -23.71 17.65 -0.10
C SER A 67 -23.13 16.43 0.61
N GLU A 68 -23.94 15.40 0.84
CA GLU A 68 -23.50 14.14 1.44
C GLU A 68 -22.47 13.43 0.54
N ALA A 69 -22.75 13.32 -0.76
CA ALA A 69 -21.84 12.71 -1.72
C ALA A 69 -20.51 13.46 -1.81
N GLU A 70 -20.52 14.80 -1.81
CA GLU A 70 -19.31 15.61 -1.75
C GLU A 70 -18.51 15.37 -0.46
N GLY A 71 -19.20 15.20 0.67
CA GLY A 71 -18.59 14.82 1.95
C GLY A 71 -17.84 13.49 1.82
N GLN A 72 -18.52 12.46 1.31
CA GLN A 72 -17.92 11.14 1.11
C GLN A 72 -16.73 11.17 0.14
N VAL A 73 -16.81 11.97 -0.93
CA VAL A 73 -15.69 12.15 -1.88
C VAL A 73 -14.48 12.76 -1.17
N ARG A 74 -14.66 13.79 -0.34
CA ARG A 74 -13.56 14.41 0.42
C ARG A 74 -12.93 13.44 1.41
N GLU A 75 -13.73 12.63 2.10
CA GLU A 75 -13.22 11.61 3.02
C GLU A 75 -12.41 10.54 2.30
N ARG A 76 -12.93 10.01 1.18
CA ARG A 76 -12.21 9.03 0.36
C ARG A 76 -10.92 9.61 -0.21
N GLN A 77 -10.91 10.87 -0.64
CA GLN A 77 -9.69 11.54 -1.10
C GLN A 77 -8.63 11.64 0.00
N LYS A 78 -9.02 11.91 1.25
CA LYS A 78 -8.09 11.89 2.39
C LYS A 78 -7.53 10.49 2.61
N ALA A 79 -8.41 9.48 2.62
CA ALA A 79 -7.99 8.09 2.80
C ALA A 79 -7.03 7.61 1.69
N ILE A 80 -7.27 8.01 0.43
CA ILE A 80 -6.37 7.72 -0.69
C ILE A 80 -5.00 8.34 -0.46
N LYS A 81 -4.92 9.62 -0.09
CA LYS A 81 -3.64 10.29 0.21
C LYS A 81 -2.88 9.62 1.35
N ASP A 82 -3.58 9.22 2.41
CA ASP A 82 -2.96 8.49 3.53
C ASP A 82 -2.42 7.13 3.10
N LEU A 83 -3.14 6.42 2.22
CA LEU A 83 -2.70 5.15 1.65
C LEU A 83 -1.50 5.33 0.71
N GLU A 84 -1.47 6.38 -0.10
CA GLU A 84 -0.33 6.72 -0.96
C GLU A 84 0.94 6.97 -0.13
N LEU A 85 0.83 7.74 0.95
CA LEU A 85 1.95 7.97 1.87
C LEU A 85 2.46 6.67 2.51
N LYS A 86 1.55 5.80 2.96
CA LYS A 86 1.90 4.49 3.50
C LYS A 86 2.56 3.59 2.47
N LEU A 87 2.07 3.61 1.23
CA LEU A 87 2.63 2.83 0.13
C LEU A 87 4.05 3.28 -0.19
N ASP A 88 4.29 4.58 -0.24
CA ASP A 88 5.63 5.13 -0.50
C ASP A 88 6.61 4.83 0.64
N ALA A 89 6.15 4.89 1.90
CA ALA A 89 6.96 4.46 3.04
C ALA A 89 7.32 2.96 2.95
N ALA A 90 6.35 2.11 2.63
CA ALA A 90 6.57 0.67 2.46
C ALA A 90 7.55 0.38 1.32
N ARG A 91 7.43 1.08 0.18
CA ARG A 91 8.37 0.96 -0.96
C ARG A 91 9.80 1.30 -0.55
N LYS A 92 10.00 2.39 0.19
CA LYS A 92 11.32 2.77 0.70
C LYS A 92 11.90 1.72 1.65
N GLN A 93 11.06 1.15 2.52
CA GLN A 93 11.47 0.09 3.44
C GLN A 93 11.90 -1.18 2.68
N VAL A 94 11.16 -1.57 1.64
CA VAL A 94 11.54 -2.71 0.79
C VAL A 94 12.89 -2.47 0.13
N GLN A 95 13.11 -1.29 -0.48
CA GLN A 95 14.41 -0.96 -1.09
C GLN A 95 15.57 -1.01 -0.09
N GLN A 96 15.37 -0.53 1.14
CA GLN A 96 16.38 -0.62 2.20
C GLN A 96 16.69 -2.08 2.58
N LEU A 97 15.66 -2.91 2.73
CA LEU A 97 15.82 -4.33 3.05
C LEU A 97 16.53 -5.09 1.92
N GLU A 98 16.21 -4.79 0.66
CA GLU A 98 16.89 -5.37 -0.50
C GLU A 98 18.40 -5.01 -0.52
N GLN A 99 18.75 -3.76 -0.22
CA GLN A 99 20.14 -3.33 -0.10
C GLN A 99 20.86 -4.05 1.05
N GLN A 100 20.22 -4.16 2.21
CA GLN A 100 20.77 -4.89 3.36
C GLN A 100 20.99 -6.37 3.03
N LEU A 101 20.03 -7.00 2.36
CA LEU A 101 20.13 -8.40 1.95
C LEU A 101 21.28 -8.61 0.98
N LYS A 102 21.46 -7.71 0.00
CA LYS A 102 22.61 -7.75 -0.91
C LYS A 102 23.93 -7.62 -0.15
N GLY A 103 24.05 -6.64 0.75
CA GLY A 103 25.25 -6.45 1.57
C GLY A 103 25.57 -7.66 2.45
N LYS A 104 24.55 -8.29 3.05
CA LYS A 104 24.71 -9.52 3.83
C LYS A 104 25.12 -10.71 2.96
N GLY A 105 24.63 -10.80 1.73
CA GLY A 105 25.05 -11.80 0.75
C GLY A 105 26.54 -11.67 0.39
N GLU A 106 27.01 -10.46 0.15
CA GLU A 106 28.43 -10.18 -0.12
C GLU A 106 29.32 -10.50 1.10
N GLU A 107 28.89 -10.12 2.30
CA GLU A 107 29.59 -10.44 3.56
C GLU A 107 29.70 -11.96 3.76
N LEU A 108 28.61 -12.70 3.52
CA LEU A 108 28.60 -14.16 3.62
C LEU A 108 29.57 -14.80 2.62
N GLN A 109 29.59 -14.33 1.38
CA GLN A 109 30.51 -14.83 0.36
C GLN A 109 31.97 -14.56 0.73
N SER A 110 32.27 -13.37 1.29
CA SER A 110 33.62 -13.06 1.81
C SER A 110 34.01 -14.01 2.94
N LYS A 111 33.11 -14.22 3.91
CA LYS A 111 33.35 -15.13 5.04
C LYS A 111 33.54 -16.58 4.61
N GLN A 112 32.84 -17.03 3.58
CA GLN A 112 33.05 -18.37 3.01
C GLN A 112 34.45 -18.51 2.39
N LYS A 113 34.94 -17.49 1.67
CA LYS A 113 36.31 -17.50 1.12
C LYS A 113 37.37 -17.50 2.22
N GLU A 114 37.18 -16.70 3.27
CA GLU A 114 38.04 -16.66 4.44
C GLU A 114 38.11 -18.03 5.13
N LEU A 115 36.95 -18.67 5.33
CA LEU A 115 36.84 -19.99 5.94
C LEU A 115 37.59 -21.04 5.11
N HIS A 116 37.40 -21.05 3.79
CA HIS A 116 38.08 -21.99 2.91
C HIS A 116 39.61 -21.81 2.95
N SER A 117 40.07 -20.55 2.94
CA SER A 117 41.49 -20.22 3.06
C SER A 117 42.07 -20.67 4.41
N ALA A 118 41.33 -20.48 5.50
CA ALA A 118 41.74 -20.93 6.82
C ALA A 118 41.81 -22.46 6.92
N GLN A 119 40.85 -23.17 6.32
CA GLN A 119 40.87 -24.64 6.24
C GLN A 119 42.08 -25.16 5.47
N ALA A 120 42.42 -24.54 4.34
CA ALA A 120 43.61 -24.90 3.55
C ALA A 120 44.90 -24.72 4.37
N ARG A 121 45.08 -23.55 5.00
CA ARG A 121 46.25 -23.29 5.88
C ARG A 121 46.35 -24.29 7.03
N LEU A 122 45.22 -24.66 7.61
CA LEU A 122 45.18 -25.62 8.71
C LEU A 122 45.58 -27.03 8.24
N SER A 123 45.21 -27.41 7.01
CA SER A 123 45.67 -28.66 6.38
C SER A 123 47.18 -28.66 6.13
N ASP A 124 47.73 -27.54 5.64
CA ASP A 124 49.16 -27.40 5.38
C ASP A 124 49.96 -27.49 6.69
N LEU A 125 49.53 -26.77 7.72
CA LEU A 125 50.16 -26.80 9.05
C LEU A 125 50.12 -28.19 9.67
N ARG A 126 49.02 -28.94 9.52
CA ARG A 126 48.95 -30.34 9.96
C ARG A 126 49.98 -31.20 9.23
N SER A 127 50.11 -31.02 7.93
CA SER A 127 51.06 -31.77 7.09
C SER A 127 52.51 -31.43 7.42
N GLU A 128 52.79 -30.18 7.77
CA GLU A 128 54.10 -29.74 8.26
C GLU A 128 54.41 -30.30 9.64
N ALA A 129 53.46 -30.28 10.56
CA ALA A 129 53.60 -30.86 11.89
C ALA A 129 53.92 -32.37 11.84
N GLU A 130 53.24 -33.13 10.97
CA GLU A 130 53.54 -34.55 10.77
C GLU A 130 54.94 -34.79 10.21
N ARG A 131 55.38 -33.98 9.24
CA ARG A 131 56.77 -34.04 8.70
C ARG A 131 57.81 -33.70 9.76
N ALA A 132 57.56 -32.69 10.57
CA ALA A 132 58.43 -32.34 11.68
C ALA A 132 58.53 -33.48 12.70
N LYS A 133 57.39 -34.10 13.05
CA LYS A 133 57.34 -35.26 13.95
C LYS A 133 58.16 -36.43 13.42
N GLN A 134 58.00 -36.79 12.14
CA GLN A 134 58.81 -37.84 11.50
C GLN A 134 60.30 -37.51 11.53
N SER A 135 60.67 -36.25 11.27
CA SER A 135 62.06 -35.80 11.28
C SER A 135 62.69 -35.89 12.67
N VAL A 136 61.93 -35.54 13.72
CA VAL A 136 62.35 -35.72 15.12
C VAL A 136 62.59 -37.20 15.42
N THR A 137 61.65 -38.08 15.06
CA THR A 137 61.81 -39.53 15.29
C THR A 137 63.04 -40.11 14.60
N LEU A 138 63.31 -39.72 13.35
CA LEU A 138 64.53 -40.13 12.63
C LEU A 138 65.81 -39.56 13.27
N GLY A 139 65.76 -38.32 13.75
CA GLY A 139 66.84 -37.68 14.49
C GLY A 139 67.15 -38.42 15.80
N GLU A 140 66.13 -38.78 16.57
CA GLU A 140 66.25 -39.55 17.81
C GLU A 140 66.87 -40.95 17.57
N GLN A 141 66.42 -41.65 16.52
CA GLN A 141 67.01 -42.94 16.12
C GLN A 141 68.49 -42.80 15.75
N SER A 142 68.82 -41.78 14.95
CA SER A 142 70.20 -41.50 14.52
C SER A 142 71.10 -41.15 15.70
N LEU A 143 70.60 -40.34 16.64
CA LEU A 143 71.30 -39.97 17.86
C LEU A 143 71.57 -41.21 18.73
N SER A 144 70.56 -42.06 18.93
CA SER A 144 70.70 -43.31 19.69
C SER A 144 71.79 -44.22 19.09
N LEU A 145 71.80 -44.37 17.77
CA LEU A 145 72.80 -45.18 17.06
C LEU A 145 74.21 -44.57 17.16
N ALA A 146 74.33 -43.25 17.06
CA ALA A 146 75.60 -42.55 17.27
C ALA A 146 76.10 -42.72 18.71
N SER A 147 75.22 -42.58 19.71
CA SER A 147 75.55 -42.80 21.12
C SER A 147 76.03 -44.24 21.37
N GLN A 148 75.39 -45.25 20.78
CA GLN A 148 75.85 -46.64 20.85
C GLN A 148 77.25 -46.83 20.25
N LYS A 149 77.51 -46.25 19.07
CA LYS A 149 78.84 -46.29 18.43
C LYS A 149 79.91 -45.62 19.29
N VAL A 150 79.61 -44.47 19.89
CA VAL A 150 80.53 -43.76 20.79
C VAL A 150 80.80 -44.60 22.05
N ALA A 151 79.78 -45.22 22.64
CA ALA A 151 79.96 -46.10 23.79
C ALA A 151 80.85 -47.31 23.44
N HIS A 152 80.61 -47.94 22.29
CA HIS A 152 81.44 -49.05 21.80
C HIS A 152 82.89 -48.62 21.53
N ALA A 153 83.11 -47.47 20.90
CA ALA A 153 84.45 -46.93 20.67
C ALA A 153 85.18 -46.64 21.99
N LYS A 154 84.48 -46.08 23.00
CA LYS A 154 85.05 -45.85 24.34
C LYS A 154 85.52 -47.14 25.01
N LEU A 155 84.78 -48.25 24.87
CA LEU A 155 85.19 -49.56 25.38
C LEU A 155 86.51 -50.04 24.74
N LEU A 156 86.70 -49.79 23.44
CA LEU A 156 87.90 -50.18 22.69
C LEU A 156 89.11 -49.28 22.98
N THR A 157 88.90 -48.01 23.35
CA THR A 157 89.98 -47.09 23.72
C THR A 157 90.58 -47.37 25.10
N ASN A 158 89.91 -48.16 25.94
CA ASN A 158 90.52 -48.65 27.18
C ASN A 158 91.54 -49.75 26.82
N PRO A 159 92.85 -49.53 27.02
CA PRO A 159 93.90 -50.44 26.55
C PRO A 159 93.77 -51.85 27.15
N LEU A 160 93.19 -52.00 28.35
CA LEU A 160 92.96 -53.30 29.00
C LEU A 160 91.80 -54.10 28.37
N ASN A 161 90.90 -53.44 27.65
CA ASN A 161 89.73 -54.05 27.01
C ASN A 161 89.88 -54.23 25.49
N HIS A 162 91.00 -53.80 24.92
CA HIS A 162 91.27 -53.92 23.50
C HIS A 162 91.44 -55.40 23.11
N PRO A 163 90.81 -55.90 22.01
CA PRO A 163 90.80 -57.32 21.67
C PRO A 163 92.21 -57.92 21.51
N LYS A 164 93.15 -57.20 20.90
CA LYS A 164 94.56 -57.64 20.80
C LYS A 164 95.27 -57.72 22.15
N VAL A 165 94.91 -56.88 23.13
CA VAL A 165 95.53 -56.88 24.47
C VAL A 165 94.96 -58.02 25.30
N LYS A 166 93.66 -58.32 25.17
CA LYS A 166 93.04 -59.53 25.75
C LYS A 166 93.61 -60.82 25.17
N GLU A 167 93.87 -60.89 23.85
CA GLU A 167 94.55 -62.04 23.24
C GLU A 167 95.98 -62.26 23.76
N LEU A 168 96.68 -61.18 24.13
CA LEU A 168 98.04 -61.24 24.67
C LEU A 168 98.05 -61.57 26.17
N LEU A 169 97.09 -61.04 26.95
CA LEU A 169 96.96 -61.32 28.39
C LEU A 169 96.33 -62.69 28.69
N GLY A 170 95.53 -63.26 27.78
CA GLY A 170 94.91 -64.57 27.94
C GLY A 170 95.78 -65.77 27.53
N LYS A 171 97.03 -65.54 27.12
CA LYS A 171 97.98 -66.56 26.64
C LYS A 171 99.07 -66.95 27.66
N GLN A 172 98.87 -66.69 28.95
CA GLN A 172 99.74 -67.19 30.02
C GLN A 172 99.21 -68.47 30.64
#